data_AF-A6P0H9-F1
#
_entry.id   AF-A6P0H9-F1
#
_cell.length_a   1.000
_cell.length_b   1.000
_cell.length_c   1.000
_cell.angle_alpha   90.00
_cell.angle_beta   90.00
_cell.angle_gamma   90.00
#
_symmetry.space_group_name_H-M   'P 1'
#
loop_
_entity.id
_entity.type
_entity.pdbx_description
1 polymer ?
#
loop_
_entity_poly.entity_id
_entity_poly.type
_entity_poly.pdbx_seq_one_letter_code
_entity_poly.pdbx_strand_id
1 'polypeptide(L)'
;MKQHRRILKEVLETDEKEREQEIGRMMPTLCSLVDDATYITGLEDGVGALIALYILCTSHNINTVDHYQDIKTRLMNLIDHLQDNMLRKFPPQGSTEA
;
A
#
# COMPACT_ATOMS: atom_id res chain seq x y z
N MET A 1 14.08 -9.66 1.98
CA MET A 1 13.23 -9.39 3.17
C MET A 1 11.84 -9.01 2.69
N LYS A 2 10.77 -9.35 3.41
CA LYS A 2 9.42 -8.86 3.06
C LYS A 2 9.38 -7.33 3.17
N GLN A 3 8.66 -6.66 2.27
CA GLN A 3 8.67 -5.20 2.15
C GLN A 3 8.36 -4.48 3.48
N HIS A 4 7.36 -4.94 4.23
CA HIS A 4 7.03 -4.38 5.54
C HIS A 4 8.21 -4.41 6.53
N ARG A 5 9.03 -5.47 6.52
CA ARG A 5 10.18 -5.57 7.43
C ARG A 5 11.28 -4.57 7.10
N ARG A 6 11.43 -4.24 5.82
CA ARG A 6 12.38 -3.22 5.37
C ARG A 6 11.95 -1.84 5.87
N ILE A 7 10.68 -1.47 5.66
CA ILE A 7 10.13 -0.18 6.10
C ILE A 7 10.23 -0.03 7.62
N LEU A 8 9.83 -1.07 8.36
CA LEU A 8 9.93 -1.07 9.82
C LEU A 8 11.37 -0.88 10.29
N LYS A 9 12.32 -1.60 9.66
CA LYS A 9 13.73 -1.47 10.02
C LYS A 9 14.24 -0.05 9.81
N GLU A 10 13.97 0.54 8.66
CA GLU A 10 14.45 1.88 8.27
C GLU A 10 13.91 2.97 9.22
N VAL A 11 12.62 2.93 9.54
CA VAL A 11 12.01 3.89 10.48
C VAL A 11 12.47 3.65 11.91
N LEU A 12 12.59 2.39 12.36
CA LEU A 12 12.93 2.10 13.76
C LEU A 12 14.43 2.26 14.07
N GLU A 13 15.30 2.16 13.07
CA GLU A 13 16.74 2.48 13.20
C GLU A 13 17.01 3.99 13.25
N THR A 14 16.04 4.82 12.83
CA THR A 14 16.11 6.28 12.94
C THR A 14 15.87 6.74 14.38
N ASP A 15 16.45 7.90 14.76
CA ASP A 15 16.23 8.54 16.05
C ASP A 15 14.72 8.68 16.34
N GLU A 16 14.31 8.37 17.56
CA GLU A 16 12.90 8.34 17.96
C GLU A 16 12.17 9.64 17.61
N LYS A 17 12.83 10.80 17.74
CA LYS A 17 12.24 12.11 17.45
C LYS A 17 12.10 12.40 15.96
N GLU A 18 12.81 11.67 15.11
CA GLU A 18 12.84 11.85 13.67
C GLU A 18 11.99 10.81 12.92
N ARG A 19 11.49 9.77 13.58
CA ARG A 19 10.76 8.66 12.93
C ARG A 19 9.51 9.10 12.17
N GLU A 20 8.74 10.04 12.72
CA GLU A 20 7.58 10.61 12.02
C GLU A 20 7.98 11.37 10.75
N GLN A 21 9.10 12.10 10.80
CA GLN A 21 9.62 12.78 9.62
C GLN A 21 10.13 11.77 8.59
N GLU A 22 10.78 10.70 9.05
CA GLU A 22 11.34 9.68 8.19
C GLU A 22 10.25 8.92 7.43
N ILE A 23 9.18 8.48 8.10
CA ILE A 23 8.07 7.85 7.38
C ILE A 23 7.45 8.82 6.35
N GLY A 24 7.33 10.10 6.69
CA GLY A 24 6.88 11.13 5.76
C GLY A 24 7.78 11.28 4.53
N ARG A 25 9.11 11.18 4.69
CA ARG A 25 10.08 11.19 3.58
C ARG A 25 10.00 9.95 2.71
N MET A 26 9.68 8.79 3.30
CA MET A 26 9.53 7.54 2.57
C MET A 26 8.24 7.49 1.73
N MET A 27 7.22 8.27 2.09
CA MET A 27 5.89 8.20 1.46
C MET A 27 5.88 8.29 -0.07
N PRO A 28 6.59 9.23 -0.73
CA PRO A 28 6.66 9.26 -2.19
C PRO A 28 7.13 7.92 -2.79
N THR A 29 8.16 7.31 -2.18
CA THR A 29 8.63 5.99 -2.60
C THR A 29 7.60 4.90 -2.35
N LEU A 30 6.90 4.93 -1.20
CA LEU A 30 5.86 3.96 -0.89
C LEU A 30 4.67 4.07 -1.85
N CYS A 31 4.28 5.28 -2.25
CA CYS A 31 3.24 5.48 -3.26
C CYS A 31 3.66 4.96 -4.63
N SER A 32 4.91 5.21 -5.06
CA SER A 32 5.46 4.67 -6.31
C SER A 32 5.49 3.14 -6.35
N LEU A 33 5.58 2.45 -5.20
CA LEU A 33 5.46 0.98 -5.18
C LEU A 33 4.11 0.49 -5.71
N VAL A 34 3.05 1.28 -5.55
CA VAL A 34 1.71 0.96 -6.05
C VAL A 34 1.49 1.52 -7.45
N ASP A 35 1.91 2.76 -7.69
CA ASP A 35 1.61 3.48 -8.94
C ASP A 35 2.44 2.99 -10.14
N ASP A 36 3.74 2.76 -9.94
CA ASP A 36 4.71 2.56 -11.02
C ASP A 36 5.07 1.07 -11.26
N ALA A 37 4.62 0.19 -10.37
CA ALA A 37 4.96 -1.23 -10.42
C ALA A 37 4.05 -2.02 -11.39
N THR A 38 4.53 -3.19 -11.81
CA THR A 38 3.62 -4.15 -12.46
C THR A 38 2.51 -4.54 -11.49
N TYR A 39 1.31 -4.80 -11.99
CA TYR A 39 0.12 -4.93 -11.14
C TYR A 39 0.25 -5.96 -9.99
N ILE A 40 0.98 -7.06 -10.20
CA ILE A 40 1.21 -8.09 -9.17
C ILE A 40 2.16 -7.57 -8.08
N THR A 41 3.28 -6.97 -8.49
CA THR A 41 4.28 -6.41 -7.57
C THR A 41 3.69 -5.23 -6.78
N GLY A 42 2.88 -4.39 -7.42
CA GLY A 42 2.25 -3.25 -6.76
C GLY A 42 1.26 -3.65 -5.65
N LEU A 43 0.51 -4.75 -5.84
CA LEU A 43 -0.34 -5.30 -4.78
C LEU A 43 0.49 -5.84 -3.60
N GLU A 44 1.51 -6.65 -3.87
CA GLU A 44 2.33 -7.26 -2.82
C GLU A 44 3.06 -6.20 -1.98
N ASP A 45 3.72 -5.25 -2.65
CA ASP A 45 4.50 -4.21 -2.00
C ASP A 45 3.61 -3.19 -1.27
N GLY A 46 2.47 -2.82 -1.86
CA GLY A 46 1.51 -1.94 -1.20
C GLY A 46 0.89 -2.57 0.06
N VAL A 47 0.53 -3.85 0.03
CA VAL A 47 0.09 -4.57 1.24
C VAL A 47 1.22 -4.59 2.28
N GLY A 48 2.47 -4.76 1.84
CA GLY A 48 3.64 -4.61 2.69
C GLY A 48 3.73 -3.23 3.35
N ALA A 49 3.51 -2.15 2.60
CA ALA A 49 3.48 -0.79 3.13
C ALA A 49 2.36 -0.60 4.16
N LEU A 50 1.14 -1.07 3.88
CA LEU A 50 0.02 -0.99 4.84
C LEU A 50 0.34 -1.72 6.16
N ILE A 51 0.91 -2.92 6.09
CA ILE A 51 1.32 -3.68 7.29
C ILE A 51 2.35 -2.89 8.11
N ALA A 52 3.34 -2.30 7.46
CA ALA A 52 4.36 -1.50 8.17
C ALA A 52 3.73 -0.28 8.84
N LEU A 53 2.92 0.50 8.11
CA LEU A 53 2.25 1.68 8.64
C LEU A 53 1.35 1.35 9.84
N TYR A 54 0.60 0.24 9.77
CA TYR A 54 -0.21 -0.25 10.88
C TYR A 54 0.63 -0.58 12.12
N ILE A 55 1.75 -1.28 11.97
CA ILE A 55 2.63 -1.65 13.08
C ILE A 55 3.27 -0.38 13.69
N LEU A 56 3.75 0.55 12.86
CA LEU A 56 4.30 1.83 13.33
C LEU A 56 3.26 2.61 14.15
N CYS A 57 2.00 2.64 13.71
CA CYS A 57 0.92 3.31 14.43
C CYS A 57 0.59 2.63 15.76
N THR A 58 0.32 1.33 15.73
CA THR A 58 -0.29 0.62 16.87
C THR A 58 0.73 0.14 17.89
N SER A 59 1.95 -0.19 17.45
CA SER A 59 2.99 -0.77 18.31
C SER A 59 4.09 0.23 18.68
N HIS A 60 4.27 1.29 17.88
CA HIS A 60 5.34 2.27 18.08
C HIS A 60 4.86 3.71 18.25
N ASN A 61 3.54 3.94 18.27
CA ASN A 61 2.92 5.25 18.52
C ASN A 61 3.40 6.37 17.57
N ILE A 62 3.71 6.01 16.32
CA ILE A 62 4.08 6.93 15.24
C ILE A 62 2.82 7.19 14.42
N ASN A 63 2.38 8.44 14.29
CA ASN A 63 1.13 8.73 13.59
C ASN A 63 1.26 8.51 12.08
N THR A 64 0.71 7.41 11.57
CA THR A 64 0.71 7.05 10.14
C THR A 64 -0.68 6.95 9.54
N VAL A 65 -1.72 7.47 10.20
CA VAL A 65 -3.13 7.28 9.78
C VAL A 65 -3.37 7.81 8.36
N ASP A 66 -2.94 9.04 8.08
CA ASP A 66 -3.12 9.66 6.75
C ASP A 66 -2.30 8.95 5.68
N HIS A 67 -1.08 8.52 6.03
CA HIS A 67 -0.20 7.73 5.17
C HIS A 67 -0.82 6.38 4.81
N TYR A 68 -1.43 5.70 5.78
CA TYR A 68 -2.13 4.44 5.58
C TYR A 68 -3.32 4.63 4.64
N GLN A 69 -4.08 5.71 4.83
CA GLN A 69 -5.24 6.01 3.99
C GLN A 69 -4.84 6.30 2.54
N ASP A 70 -3.73 6.98 2.29
CA ASP A 70 -3.22 7.26 0.94
C ASP A 70 -2.87 5.94 0.21
N ILE A 71 -2.02 5.10 0.81
CA ILE A 71 -1.64 3.79 0.23
C ILE A 71 -2.87 2.89 0.04
N LYS A 72 -3.79 2.86 1.00
CA LYS A 72 -5.02 2.07 0.89
C LYS A 72 -5.85 2.51 -0.32
N THR A 73 -6.01 3.81 -0.51
CA THR A 73 -6.79 4.37 -1.63
C THR A 73 -6.18 3.96 -2.98
N ARG A 74 -4.86 4.06 -3.10
CA ARG A 74 -4.13 3.65 -4.31
C ARG A 74 -4.27 2.15 -4.60
N LEU A 75 -4.16 1.32 -3.57
CA LEU A 75 -4.35 -0.13 -3.71
C LEU A 75 -5.77 -0.50 -4.13
N MET A 76 -6.78 0.16 -3.56
CA MET A 76 -8.17 -0.07 -3.96
C MET A 76 -8.36 0.26 -5.45
N ASN A 77 -7.84 1.40 -5.91
CA ASN A 77 -7.90 1.76 -7.33
C ASN A 77 -7.17 0.74 -8.23
N LEU A 78 -6.03 0.20 -7.78
CA LEU A 78 -5.31 -0.86 -8.51
C LEU A 78 -6.13 -2.15 -8.57
N ILE A 79 -6.79 -2.54 -7.48
CA ILE A 79 -7.66 -3.71 -7.42
C ILE A 79 -8.85 -3.53 -8.38
N ASP A 80 -9.48 -2.37 -8.36
CA ASP A 80 -10.60 -2.06 -9.26
C ASP A 80 -10.15 -2.11 -10.73
N HIS A 81 -8.99 -1.54 -11.05
CA HIS A 81 -8.42 -1.60 -12.41
C HIS A 81 -8.15 -3.04 -12.87
N LEU A 82 -7.62 -3.88 -11.98
CA LEU A 82 -7.40 -5.30 -12.27
C LEU A 82 -8.72 -6.03 -12.50
N GLN A 83 -9.73 -5.74 -11.68
CA GLN A 83 -11.08 -6.29 -11.84
C GLN A 83 -11.69 -5.88 -13.18
N ASP A 84 -11.59 -4.62 -13.55
CA ASP A 84 -12.06 -4.11 -14.84
C ASP A 84 -11.41 -4.85 -16.02
N ASN A 85 -10.10 -5.10 -15.95
CA ASN A 85 -9.40 -5.86 -16.97
C ASN A 85 -9.89 -7.32 -17.05
N MET A 86 -10.17 -7.95 -15.91
CA MET A 86 -10.77 -9.27 -15.87
C MET A 86 -12.17 -9.27 -16.47
N LEU A 87 -13.02 -8.30 -16.13
CA LEU A 87 -14.38 -8.16 -16.65
C LEU A 87 -14.38 -7.84 -18.15
N ARG A 88 -13.41 -7.10 -18.67
CA ARG A 88 -13.28 -6.88 -20.13
C ARG A 88 -12.98 -8.18 -20.87
N LYS A 89 -12.19 -9.07 -20.27
CA LYS A 89 -11.84 -10.37 -20.84
C LYS A 89 -12.94 -11.41 -20.67
N PHE A 90 -13.62 -11.37 -19.53
CA PHE A 90 -14.72 -12.24 -19.13
C PHE A 90 -15.90 -11.36 -18.72
N PRO A 91 -16.61 -10.76 -19.70
CA PRO A 91 -17.74 -9.91 -19.39
C PRO A 91 -18.76 -10.72 -18.59
N PRO A 92 -19.42 -10.09 -17.60
CA PRO A 92 -20.49 -10.76 -16.90
C PRO A 92 -21.49 -11.24 -17.95
N GLN A 93 -21.73 -12.54 -17.99
CA GLN A 93 -22.81 -13.05 -18.82
C GLN A 93 -24.08 -12.40 -18.27
N GLY A 94 -24.75 -11.62 -19.11
CA GLY A 94 -25.98 -10.95 -18.73
C GLY A 94 -26.90 -11.97 -18.09
N SER A 95 -27.58 -11.56 -17.02
CA SER A 95 -28.81 -12.17 -16.57
C SER A 95 -29.66 -12.50 -17.80
N THR A 96 -29.68 -13.77 -18.18
CA THR A 96 -30.57 -14.32 -19.20
C THR A 96 -31.98 -14.27 -18.63
N GLU A 97 -32.61 -13.10 -18.69
CA GLU A 97 -34.04 -12.94 -18.57
C GLU A 97 -34.51 -12.01 -19.70
N ALA A 98 -34.89 -12.63 -20.82
CA ALA A 98 -35.96 -12.21 -21.72
C ALA A 98 -36.32 -13.39 -22.64
#